data_AF-A0A1X0P5H1-F1
#
_entry.id   AF-A0A1X0P5H1-F1
#
_cell.length_a   1.000
_cell.length_b   1.000
_cell.length_c   1.000
_cell.angle_alpha   90.00
_cell.angle_beta   90.00
_cell.angle_gamma   90.00
#
_symmetry.space_group_name_H-M   'P 1'
#
loop_
_entity.id
_entity.type
_entity.pdbx_description
1 polymer ?
#
loop_
_entity_poly.entity_id
_entity_poly.type
_entity_poly.pdbx_seq_one_letter_code
_entity_poly.pdbx_strand_id
1 'polypeptide(L)'
;MSMRLSEQISEHDAGIELDRMKAAIESYAQQLEDIDNAIQTIQDENQKDEVSRQIVDYQTAYERNPASIPAEDALDTITRLQNTLKIVKRRNHLLARENTTQQKFLQDRSKFLLRETDAYNTMVDKTGWHEQYMVDHDDVQQKGEDVKVMADLEAKVRRELRAAQSIIKKKEALVVGLEAQVERGEEIDTTLNMIFNDIRVKERDARELEIQLERLRKDDKRYDDALTVFESQQQNASLACVETDRDFLKDAVLEMKAVCRRQDNVMRAQMTRQQQLHARLDTIFKSLREMRLEEEFKRNVPKSALVPSACREEPEDVSKILPEEEFIPIHTYRLIHKNNETMRTNVARKNMLVLEKEGVIQALDATLAKYADALNMTSKQQEELKHNKELEMDELTTELQEQHQNYLRQLEQLMQENVELKKKLNRSAPAISAIKNY
;
A
#
# COMPACT_ATOMS: atom_id res chain seq x y z
N MET A 1 23.52 95.84 42.88
CA MET A 1 23.32 94.82 43.94
C MET A 1 22.18 93.83 43.64
N SER A 2 21.17 94.16 42.81
CA SER A 2 20.06 93.24 42.49
C SER A 2 20.41 92.05 41.58
N MET A 3 21.43 92.16 40.71
CA MET A 3 21.83 91.07 39.79
C MET A 3 22.58 89.92 40.48
N ARG A 4 23.38 90.20 41.52
CA ARG A 4 24.07 89.12 42.27
C ARG A 4 23.10 88.25 43.08
N LEU A 5 21.97 88.81 43.48
CA LEU A 5 20.91 88.06 44.16
C LEU A 5 20.13 87.15 43.19
N SER A 6 19.93 87.56 41.93
CA SER A 6 19.25 86.71 40.94
C SER A 6 20.13 85.55 40.44
N GLU A 7 21.44 85.77 40.28
CA GLU A 7 22.39 84.68 39.97
C GLU A 7 22.50 83.67 41.12
N GLN A 8 22.55 84.14 42.37
CA GLN A 8 22.58 83.26 43.54
C GLN A 8 21.28 82.47 43.72
N ILE A 9 20.12 83.03 43.36
CA ILE A 9 18.84 82.31 43.37
C ILE A 9 18.79 81.27 42.25
N SER A 10 19.28 81.60 41.05
CA SER A 10 19.33 80.67 39.90
C SER A 10 20.29 79.50 40.11
N GLU A 11 21.45 79.73 40.75
CA GLU A 11 22.38 78.66 41.12
C GLU A 11 21.81 77.78 42.24
N HIS A 12 21.06 78.36 43.18
CA HIS A 12 20.38 77.62 44.23
C HIS A 12 19.25 76.74 43.68
N ASP A 13 18.43 77.26 42.76
CA ASP A 13 17.35 76.52 42.11
C ASP A 13 17.89 75.38 41.21
N ALA A 14 19.01 75.62 40.51
CA ALA A 14 19.71 74.58 39.75
C ALA A 14 20.28 73.49 40.66
N GLY A 15 20.78 73.85 41.85
CA GLY A 15 21.22 72.91 42.87
C GLY A 15 20.09 72.03 43.40
N ILE A 16 18.93 72.62 43.70
CA ILE A 16 17.74 71.91 44.17
C ILE A 16 17.22 70.92 43.11
N GLU A 17 17.20 71.30 41.84
CA GLU A 17 16.80 70.39 40.76
C GLU A 17 17.83 69.28 40.50
N LEU A 18 19.12 69.55 40.65
CA LEU A 18 20.16 68.51 40.60
C LEU A 18 19.99 67.50 41.74
N ASP A 19 19.68 67.95 42.94
CA ASP A 19 19.45 67.07 44.09
C ASP A 19 18.16 66.26 43.94
N ARG A 20 17.11 66.84 43.35
CA ARG A 20 15.90 66.09 42.94
C ARG A 20 16.20 65.02 41.89
N MET A 21 16.99 65.34 40.87
CA MET A 21 17.39 64.38 39.84
C MET A 21 18.23 63.24 40.43
N LYS A 22 19.17 63.55 41.33
CA LYS A 22 19.97 62.52 42.04
C LYS A 22 19.08 61.61 42.89
N ALA A 23 18.15 62.18 43.66
CA ALA A 23 17.20 61.40 44.46
C ALA A 23 16.30 60.50 43.59
N ALA A 24 15.88 60.99 42.42
CA ALA A 24 15.12 60.20 41.46
C ALA A 24 15.96 59.06 40.86
N ILE A 25 17.22 59.33 40.50
CA ILE A 25 18.16 58.30 40.00
C ILE A 25 18.40 57.22 41.05
N GLU A 26 18.64 57.60 42.31
CA GLU A 26 18.80 56.64 43.41
C GLU A 26 17.54 55.81 43.63
N SER A 27 16.35 56.43 43.58
CA SER A 27 15.08 55.71 43.68
C SER A 27 14.87 54.72 42.52
N TYR A 28 15.26 55.07 41.29
CA TYR A 28 15.15 54.16 40.15
C TYR A 28 16.21 53.05 40.20
N ALA A 29 17.42 53.35 40.69
CA ALA A 29 18.45 52.35 40.92
C ALA A 29 17.99 51.31 41.95
N GLN A 30 17.35 51.75 43.05
CA GLN A 30 16.79 50.84 44.05
C GLN A 30 15.66 49.98 43.49
N GLN A 31 14.77 50.57 42.67
CA GLN A 31 13.69 49.80 42.01
C GLN A 31 14.23 48.75 41.03
N LEU A 32 15.33 49.06 40.32
CA LEU A 32 15.99 48.08 39.45
C LEU A 32 16.60 46.93 40.27
N GLU A 33 17.24 47.24 41.39
CA GLU A 33 17.79 46.22 42.30
C GLU A 33 16.68 45.34 42.89
N ASP A 34 15.53 45.91 43.28
CA ASP A 34 14.37 45.16 43.77
C ASP A 34 13.77 44.25 42.69
N ILE A 35 13.72 44.71 41.44
CA ILE A 35 13.27 43.92 40.29
C ILE A 35 14.25 42.78 40.01
N ASP A 36 15.55 43.04 40.03
CA ASP A 36 16.58 42.02 39.82
C ASP A 36 16.52 40.95 40.92
N ASN A 37 16.33 41.35 42.18
CA ASN A 37 16.13 40.43 43.30
C ASN A 37 14.84 39.59 43.14
N ALA A 38 13.74 40.19 42.70
CA ALA A 38 12.49 39.47 42.44
C ALA A 38 12.65 38.47 41.28
N ILE A 39 13.34 38.85 40.20
CA ILE A 39 13.66 37.96 39.08
C ILE A 39 14.53 36.81 39.55
N GLN A 40 15.56 37.08 40.35
CA GLN A 40 16.44 36.06 40.90
C GLN A 40 15.67 35.08 41.78
N THR A 41 14.76 35.58 42.62
CA THR A 41 13.92 34.74 43.49
C THR A 41 12.98 33.85 42.67
N ILE A 42 12.34 34.40 41.63
CA ILE A 42 11.48 33.64 40.71
C ILE A 42 12.30 32.59 39.94
N GLN A 43 13.53 32.92 39.53
CA GLN A 43 14.43 31.96 38.88
C GLN A 43 14.82 30.83 39.82
N ASP A 44 15.16 31.14 41.07
CA ASP A 44 15.52 30.14 42.09
C ASP A 44 14.33 29.25 42.47
N GLU A 45 13.12 29.81 42.56
CA GLU A 45 11.88 29.05 42.79
C GLU A 45 11.57 28.13 41.60
N ASN A 46 11.67 28.64 40.37
CA ASN A 46 11.47 27.83 39.16
C ASN A 46 12.54 26.74 38.99
N GLN A 47 13.77 26.97 39.46
CA GLN A 47 14.85 25.96 39.43
C GLN A 47 14.67 24.87 40.50
N LYS A 48 14.01 25.20 41.63
CA LYS A 48 13.71 24.27 42.72
C LYS A 48 12.37 23.54 42.55
N ASP A 49 11.49 24.02 41.67
CA ASP A 49 10.22 23.36 41.38
C ASP A 49 10.44 22.09 40.54
N GLU A 50 10.50 20.96 41.25
CA GLU A 50 10.73 19.63 40.71
C GLU A 50 9.71 19.24 39.63
N VAL A 51 8.48 19.75 39.73
CA VAL A 51 7.42 19.51 38.75
C VAL A 51 7.68 20.30 37.47
N SER A 52 8.07 21.56 37.56
CA SER A 52 8.42 22.37 36.39
C SER A 52 9.66 21.82 35.68
N ARG A 53 10.66 21.34 36.44
CA ARG A 53 11.83 20.64 35.89
C ARG A 53 11.45 19.35 35.17
N GLN A 54 10.63 18.51 35.81
CA GLN A 54 10.13 17.30 35.18
C GLN A 54 9.30 17.62 33.94
N ILE A 55 8.46 18.66 33.93
CA ILE A 55 7.69 19.06 32.75
C ILE A 55 8.62 19.50 31.61
N VAL A 56 9.64 20.30 31.90
CA VAL A 56 10.62 20.76 30.89
C VAL A 56 11.47 19.60 30.39
N ASP A 57 11.93 18.71 31.27
CA ASP A 57 12.72 17.52 30.92
C ASP A 57 11.88 16.52 30.12
N TYR A 58 10.61 16.31 30.48
CA TYR A 58 9.65 15.52 29.71
C TYR A 58 9.38 16.16 28.34
N GLN A 59 9.14 17.48 28.28
CA GLN A 59 8.89 18.18 27.02
C GLN A 59 10.11 18.13 26.09
N THR A 60 11.31 18.41 26.60
CA THR A 60 12.54 18.36 25.81
C THR A 60 12.95 16.95 25.40
N ALA A 61 12.68 15.93 26.22
CA ALA A 61 12.91 14.53 25.85
C ALA A 61 12.01 14.10 24.67
N TYR A 62 10.74 14.50 24.67
CA TYR A 62 9.80 14.15 23.61
C TYR A 62 9.90 15.04 22.36
N GLU A 63 10.31 16.31 22.50
CA GLU A 63 10.65 17.18 21.37
C GLU A 63 11.88 16.68 20.61
N ARG A 64 12.86 16.11 21.33
CA ARG A 64 14.08 15.53 20.72
C ARG A 64 13.85 14.19 20.05
N ASN A 65 12.85 13.42 20.49
CA ASN A 65 12.56 12.12 19.91
C ASN A 65 11.05 11.81 19.86
N PRO A 66 10.32 12.36 18.89
CA PRO A 66 8.87 12.17 18.78
C PRO A 66 8.46 10.71 18.61
N ALA A 67 9.38 9.86 18.14
CA ALA A 67 9.18 8.43 17.91
C ALA A 67 9.16 7.59 19.20
N SER A 68 9.60 8.13 20.35
CA SER A 68 9.60 7.40 21.62
C SER A 68 8.33 7.60 22.45
N ILE A 69 7.34 8.32 21.94
CA ILE A 69 6.05 8.53 22.62
C ILE A 69 5.25 7.20 22.60
N PRO A 70 4.89 6.63 23.76
CA PRO A 70 4.00 5.46 23.80
C PRO A 70 2.67 5.75 23.12
N ALA A 71 2.12 4.78 22.38
CA ALA A 71 0.89 4.97 21.62
C ALA A 71 -0.31 5.36 22.50
N GLU A 72 -0.30 4.95 23.77
CA GLU A 72 -1.32 5.25 24.78
C GLU A 72 -1.31 6.73 25.18
N ASP A 73 -0.13 7.37 25.20
CA ASP A 73 0.06 8.78 25.62
C ASP A 73 0.08 9.77 24.45
N ALA A 74 0.04 9.27 23.21
CA ALA A 74 0.18 10.09 22.01
C ALA A 74 -0.95 11.13 21.89
N LEU A 75 -2.19 10.75 22.21
CA LEU A 75 -3.35 11.62 22.05
C LEU A 75 -3.37 12.75 23.10
N ASP A 76 -2.96 12.45 24.32
CA ASP A 76 -2.79 13.44 25.39
C ASP A 76 -1.63 14.40 25.07
N THR A 77 -0.54 13.88 24.52
CA THR A 77 0.61 14.69 24.10
C THR A 77 0.24 15.62 22.96
N ILE A 78 -0.47 15.13 21.94
CA ILE A 78 -1.02 15.96 20.85
C ILE A 78 -1.92 17.06 21.40
N THR A 79 -2.82 16.73 22.33
CA THR A 79 -3.76 17.70 22.91
C THR A 79 -3.01 18.79 23.70
N ARG A 80 -1.98 18.41 24.48
CA ARG A 80 -1.13 19.37 25.20
C ARG A 80 -0.37 20.27 24.23
N LEU A 81 0.28 19.72 23.20
CA LEU A 81 1.02 20.50 22.20
C LEU A 81 0.10 21.47 21.45
N GLN A 82 -1.12 21.05 21.10
CA GLN A 82 -2.13 21.93 20.50
C GLN A 82 -2.53 23.08 21.42
N ASN A 83 -2.66 22.82 22.73
CA ASN A 83 -2.96 23.87 23.71
C ASN A 83 -1.78 24.82 23.88
N THR A 84 -0.54 24.32 23.96
CA THR A 84 0.68 25.13 23.99
C THR A 84 0.77 26.02 22.75
N LEU A 85 0.52 25.47 21.56
CA LEU A 85 0.49 26.24 20.31
C LEU A 85 -0.56 27.35 20.34
N LYS A 86 -1.77 27.08 20.85
CA LYS A 86 -2.82 28.10 20.99
C LYS A 86 -2.40 29.22 21.95
N ILE A 87 -1.77 28.88 23.07
CA ILE A 87 -1.26 29.85 24.05
C ILE A 87 -0.17 30.71 23.41
N VAL A 88 0.81 30.10 22.74
CA VAL A 88 1.90 30.80 22.05
C VAL A 88 1.37 31.73 20.97
N LYS A 89 0.42 31.26 20.14
CA LYS A 89 -0.23 32.11 19.12
C LYS A 89 -0.95 33.31 19.75
N ARG A 90 -1.68 33.11 20.84
CA ARG A 90 -2.36 34.20 21.56
C ARG A 90 -1.35 35.19 22.14
N ARG A 91 -0.25 34.71 22.74
CA ARG A 91 0.83 35.55 23.28
C ARG A 91 1.50 36.38 22.18
N ASN A 92 1.86 35.75 21.05
CA ASN A 92 2.45 36.46 19.91
C ASN A 92 1.51 37.53 19.36
N HIS A 93 0.21 37.26 19.30
CA HIS A 93 -0.78 38.25 18.88
C HIS A 93 -0.87 39.44 19.84
N LEU A 94 -0.80 39.20 21.16
CA LEU A 94 -0.77 40.26 22.16
C LEU A 94 0.52 41.09 22.07
N LEU A 95 1.68 40.44 21.92
CA LEU A 95 2.97 41.11 21.72
C LEU A 95 3.00 41.94 20.43
N ALA A 96 2.43 41.42 19.34
CA ALA A 96 2.30 42.18 18.10
C ALA A 96 1.45 43.44 18.29
N ARG A 97 0.33 43.34 19.01
CA ARG A 97 -0.48 44.52 19.37
C ARG A 97 0.29 45.51 20.23
N GLU A 98 1.00 45.03 21.24
CA GLU A 98 1.82 45.87 22.10
C GLU A 98 2.91 46.61 21.30
N ASN A 99 3.64 45.90 20.42
CA ASN A 99 4.61 46.51 19.52
C ASN A 99 3.98 47.61 18.65
N THR A 100 2.77 47.39 18.11
CA THR A 100 2.09 48.44 17.34
C THR A 100 1.73 49.65 18.19
N THR A 101 1.39 49.48 19.47
CA THR A 101 1.13 50.61 20.38
C THR A 101 2.41 51.34 20.76
N GLN A 102 3.50 50.63 21.06
CA GLN A 102 4.80 51.23 21.37
C GLN A 102 5.35 52.00 20.16
N GLN A 103 5.22 51.45 18.96
CA GLN A 103 5.64 52.12 17.73
C GLN A 103 4.85 53.42 17.50
N LYS A 104 3.55 53.45 17.81
CA LYS A 104 2.75 54.69 17.78
C LYS A 104 3.25 55.71 18.79
N PHE A 105 3.52 55.30 20.04
CA PHE A 105 4.07 56.22 21.05
C PHE A 105 5.41 56.82 20.64
N LEU A 106 6.30 56.03 20.02
CA LEU A 106 7.58 56.53 19.50
C LEU A 106 7.38 57.55 18.37
N GLN A 107 6.44 57.28 17.45
CA GLN A 107 6.12 58.22 16.38
C GLN A 107 5.53 59.53 16.91
N ASP A 108 4.64 59.46 17.90
CA ASP A 108 4.03 60.65 18.50
C ASP A 108 5.06 61.45 19.31
N ARG A 109 5.95 60.77 20.06
CA ARG A 109 7.08 61.40 20.76
C ARG A 109 8.03 62.10 19.79
N SER A 110 8.35 61.47 18.66
CA SER A 110 9.18 62.05 17.61
C SER A 110 8.54 63.30 17.01
N LYS A 111 7.24 63.26 16.70
CA LYS A 111 6.50 64.45 16.22
C LYS A 111 6.46 65.57 17.26
N PHE A 112 6.31 65.22 18.54
CA PHE A 112 6.34 66.20 19.63
C PHE A 112 7.71 66.90 19.71
N LEU A 113 8.80 66.13 19.75
CA LEU A 113 10.16 66.68 19.79
C LEU A 113 10.48 67.54 18.57
N LEU A 114 9.99 67.14 17.39
CA LEU A 114 10.16 67.94 16.18
C LEU A 114 9.46 69.30 16.31
N ARG A 115 8.21 69.33 16.79
CA ARG A 115 7.47 70.58 17.03
C ARG A 115 8.15 71.46 18.08
N GLU A 116 8.67 70.87 19.14
CA GLU A 116 9.35 71.59 20.21
C GLU A 116 10.68 72.19 19.71
N THR A 117 11.40 71.44 18.86
CA THR A 117 12.61 71.92 18.17
C THR A 117 12.28 73.06 17.21
N ASP A 118 11.22 72.94 16.42
CA ASP A 118 10.76 74.00 15.51
C ASP A 118 10.33 75.26 16.28
N ALA A 119 9.66 75.09 17.42
CA ALA A 119 9.28 76.18 18.32
C ALA A 119 10.49 76.86 18.96
N TYR A 120 11.49 76.07 19.39
CA TYR A 120 12.77 76.57 19.89
C TYR A 120 13.49 77.40 18.82
N ASN A 121 13.65 76.86 17.60
CA ASN A 121 14.29 77.57 16.49
C ASN A 121 13.52 78.86 16.14
N THR A 122 12.19 78.81 16.13
CA THR A 122 11.36 80.00 15.90
C THR A 122 11.54 81.06 17.01
N MET A 123 11.69 80.62 18.27
CA MET A 123 12.01 81.52 19.39
C MET A 123 13.38 82.16 19.22
N VAL A 124 14.40 81.36 18.91
CA VAL A 124 15.77 81.84 18.64
C VAL A 124 15.76 82.87 17.52
N ASP A 125 15.11 82.56 16.38
CA ASP A 125 15.02 83.45 15.22
C ASP A 125 14.34 84.79 15.54
N LYS A 126 13.29 84.77 16.39
CA LYS A 126 12.52 85.98 16.74
C LYS A 126 13.16 86.82 17.83
N THR A 127 13.85 86.18 18.77
CA THR A 127 14.40 86.85 19.97
C THR A 127 15.86 87.23 19.79
N GLY A 128 16.54 86.70 18.77
CA GLY A 128 17.98 86.90 18.59
C GLY A 128 18.76 86.39 19.78
N TRP A 129 18.26 85.38 20.50
CA TRP A 129 18.79 84.98 21.81
C TRP A 129 20.25 84.50 21.75
N HIS A 130 20.75 84.15 20.57
CA HIS A 130 22.16 83.85 20.34
C HIS A 130 23.08 85.09 20.23
N GLU A 131 22.54 86.32 20.20
CA GLU A 131 23.32 87.55 19.99
C GLU A 131 23.68 88.32 21.28
N GLN A 132 23.28 87.86 22.47
CA GLN A 132 23.50 88.58 23.74
C GLN A 132 24.48 87.93 24.72
N TYR A 133 25.53 87.28 24.21
CA TYR A 133 26.74 87.11 25.00
C TYR A 133 27.85 87.93 24.36
N MET A 134 28.27 88.99 25.07
CA MET A 134 29.55 89.66 24.84
C MET A 134 30.61 88.58 24.79
N VAL A 135 31.11 88.33 23.59
CA VAL A 135 32.18 87.40 23.32
C VAL A 135 33.41 87.87 24.09
N ASP A 136 33.75 87.16 25.16
CA ASP A 136 35.10 87.22 25.71
C ASP A 136 36.02 86.67 24.60
N HIS A 137 37.02 87.44 24.17
CA HIS A 137 37.84 87.05 23.02
C HIS A 137 38.64 85.76 23.30
N ASP A 138 38.96 85.49 24.57
CA ASP A 138 39.52 84.22 25.01
C ASP A 138 38.49 83.08 24.90
N ASP A 139 37.23 83.34 25.22
CA ASP A 139 36.13 82.38 25.15
C ASP A 139 35.69 82.09 23.71
N VAL A 140 35.87 83.02 22.76
CA VAL A 140 35.71 82.74 21.31
C VAL A 140 36.91 82.08 20.67
N GLN A 141 38.12 82.35 21.14
CA GLN A 141 39.27 81.59 20.70
C GLN A 141 39.17 80.14 21.21
N GLN A 142 38.77 79.95 22.46
CA GLN A 142 38.49 78.65 23.05
C GLN A 142 37.32 77.95 22.36
N LYS A 143 36.19 78.64 22.10
CA LYS A 143 35.11 78.08 21.26
C LYS A 143 35.56 77.76 19.84
N GLY A 144 36.50 78.52 19.27
CA GLY A 144 37.09 78.23 17.96
C GLY A 144 37.95 76.97 17.97
N GLU A 145 38.69 76.73 19.06
CA GLU A 145 39.40 75.48 19.31
C GLU A 145 38.44 74.33 19.57
N ASP A 146 37.40 74.53 20.38
CA ASP A 146 36.34 73.55 20.62
C ASP A 146 35.59 73.19 19.33
N VAL A 147 35.33 74.14 18.44
CA VAL A 147 34.74 73.90 17.11
C VAL A 147 35.66 73.06 16.23
N LYS A 148 36.99 73.27 16.30
CA LYS A 148 37.95 72.40 15.59
C LYS A 148 38.00 71.00 16.19
N VAL A 149 38.01 70.88 17.51
CA VAL A 149 37.96 69.59 18.21
C VAL A 149 36.65 68.85 17.88
N MET A 150 35.52 69.56 17.84
CA MET A 150 34.23 69.03 17.43
C MET A 150 34.20 68.63 15.96
N ALA A 151 34.82 69.39 15.05
CA ALA A 151 34.93 69.01 13.64
C ALA A 151 35.78 67.74 13.45
N ASP A 152 36.88 67.60 14.20
CA ASP A 152 37.71 66.40 14.20
C ASP A 152 36.97 65.19 14.81
N LEU A 153 36.20 65.41 15.88
CA LEU A 153 35.32 64.41 16.48
C LEU A 153 34.24 63.99 15.48
N GLU A 154 33.58 64.93 14.80
CA GLU A 154 32.58 64.65 13.78
C GLU A 154 33.18 63.84 12.62
N ALA A 155 34.40 64.17 12.18
CA ALA A 155 35.10 63.42 11.15
C ALA A 155 35.48 62.00 11.60
N LYS A 156 35.78 61.78 12.88
CA LYS A 156 35.97 60.44 13.46
C LYS A 156 34.65 59.67 13.53
N VAL A 157 33.60 60.27 14.08
CA VAL A 157 32.25 59.68 14.18
C VAL A 157 31.72 59.31 12.79
N ARG A 158 31.87 60.16 11.77
CA ARG A 158 31.47 59.84 10.39
C ARG A 158 32.25 58.65 9.82
N ARG A 159 33.53 58.50 10.14
CA ARG A 159 34.33 57.33 9.72
C ARG A 159 33.89 56.06 10.44
N GLU A 160 33.68 56.12 11.74
CA GLU A 160 33.17 55.01 12.55
C GLU A 160 31.78 54.58 12.10
N LEU A 161 30.89 55.53 11.80
CA LEU A 161 29.54 55.26 11.32
C LEU A 161 29.56 54.57 9.96
N ARG A 162 30.45 54.96 9.04
CA ARG A 162 30.66 54.24 7.76
C ARG A 162 31.20 52.82 7.98
N ALA A 163 32.14 52.65 8.91
CA ALA A 163 32.65 51.33 9.26
C ALA A 163 31.55 50.45 9.87
N ALA A 164 30.75 50.99 10.80
CA ALA A 164 29.60 50.32 11.40
C ALA A 164 28.57 49.93 10.34
N GLN A 165 28.22 50.82 9.41
CA GLN A 165 27.32 50.51 8.29
C GLN A 165 27.87 49.39 7.40
N SER A 166 29.19 49.37 7.13
CA SER A 166 29.80 48.25 6.39
C SER A 166 29.73 46.94 7.17
N ILE A 167 29.88 46.97 8.49
CA ILE A 167 29.77 45.77 9.34
C ILE A 167 28.32 45.27 9.38
N ILE A 168 27.35 46.19 9.53
CA ILE A 168 25.92 45.88 9.51
C ILE A 168 25.56 45.17 8.21
N LYS A 169 25.93 45.74 7.05
CA LYS A 169 25.66 45.11 5.74
C LYS A 169 26.27 43.71 5.61
N LYS A 170 27.47 43.48 6.14
CA LYS A 170 28.09 42.15 6.15
C LYS A 170 27.33 41.17 7.05
N LYS A 171 26.86 41.63 8.21
CA LYS A 171 26.05 40.82 9.13
C LYS A 171 24.68 40.51 8.54
N GLU A 172 24.01 41.48 7.92
CA GLU A 172 22.73 41.29 7.22
C GLU A 172 22.87 40.25 6.10
N ALA A 173 23.90 40.36 5.26
CA ALA A 173 24.17 39.37 4.22
C ALA A 173 24.42 37.96 4.78
N LEU A 174 25.09 37.87 5.94
CA LEU A 174 25.34 36.60 6.62
C LEU A 174 24.05 36.02 7.23
N VAL A 175 23.20 36.86 7.81
CA VAL A 175 21.89 36.45 8.35
C VAL A 175 21.01 35.88 7.23
N VAL A 176 20.89 36.60 6.10
CA VAL A 176 20.15 36.10 4.92
C VAL A 176 20.75 34.79 4.40
N GLY A 177 22.08 34.66 4.41
CA GLY A 177 22.75 33.43 4.03
C GLY A 177 22.48 32.26 4.97
N LEU A 178 22.36 32.52 6.28
CA LEU A 178 21.99 31.51 7.29
C LEU A 178 20.51 31.14 7.19
N GLU A 179 19.61 32.10 6.98
CA GLU A 179 18.18 31.85 6.74
C GLU A 179 17.99 30.90 5.55
N ALA A 180 18.66 31.16 4.43
CA ALA A 180 18.63 30.28 3.26
C ALA A 180 19.29 28.89 3.49
N GLN A 181 20.13 28.74 4.51
CA GLN A 181 20.66 27.42 4.92
C GLN A 181 19.67 26.69 5.83
N VAL A 182 18.98 27.41 6.72
CA VAL A 182 17.93 26.87 7.58
C VAL A 182 16.76 26.36 6.73
N GLU A 183 16.28 27.15 5.77
CA GLU A 183 15.21 26.73 4.84
C GLU A 183 15.59 25.46 4.08
N ARG A 184 16.82 25.38 3.55
CA ARG A 184 17.33 24.15 2.92
C ARG A 184 17.41 22.97 3.89
N GLY A 185 17.74 23.23 5.15
CA GLY A 185 17.72 22.21 6.21
C GLY A 185 16.30 21.67 6.44
N GLU A 186 15.31 22.55 6.52
CA GLU A 186 13.90 22.18 6.65
C GLU A 186 13.40 21.38 5.43
N GLU A 187 13.76 21.78 4.22
CA GLU A 187 13.47 21.01 3.00
C GLU A 187 14.07 19.60 3.08
N ILE A 188 15.34 19.47 3.46
CA ILE A 188 15.98 18.17 3.65
C ILE A 188 15.24 17.35 4.70
N ASP A 189 14.92 17.91 5.87
CA ASP A 189 14.19 17.21 6.93
C ASP A 189 12.80 16.74 6.48
N THR A 190 12.09 17.55 5.69
CA THR A 190 10.80 17.13 5.11
C THR A 190 10.97 15.95 4.15
N THR A 191 11.97 15.97 3.26
CA THR A 191 12.25 14.85 2.36
C THR A 191 12.67 13.59 3.12
N LEU A 192 13.45 13.75 4.20
CA LEU A 192 13.93 12.66 5.03
C LEU A 192 12.77 12.00 5.79
N ASN A 193 11.83 12.81 6.31
CA ASN A 193 10.59 12.33 6.91
C ASN A 193 9.68 11.61 5.90
N MET A 194 9.60 12.09 4.66
CA MET A 194 8.87 11.38 3.59
C MET A 194 9.50 10.01 3.30
N ILE A 195 10.82 9.94 3.16
CA ILE A 195 11.53 8.68 2.91
C ILE A 195 11.34 7.69 4.08
N PHE A 196 11.40 8.15 5.34
CA PHE A 196 11.14 7.27 6.48
C PHE A 196 9.71 6.73 6.50
N ASN A 197 8.72 7.55 6.13
CA ASN A 197 7.35 7.09 5.99
C ASN A 197 7.22 6.04 4.87
N ASP A 198 7.86 6.26 3.73
CA ASP A 198 7.86 5.30 2.62
C ASP A 198 8.51 3.97 3.03
N ILE A 199 9.65 4.01 3.71
CA ILE A 199 10.32 2.81 4.26
C ILE A 199 9.35 2.07 5.19
N ARG A 200 8.71 2.78 6.12
CA ARG A 200 7.77 2.17 7.07
C ARG A 200 6.57 1.51 6.38
N VAL A 201 6.03 2.13 5.32
CA VAL A 201 4.96 1.54 4.51
C VAL A 201 5.47 0.28 3.81
N LYS A 202 6.63 0.34 3.16
CA LYS A 202 7.23 -0.81 2.47
C LYS A 202 7.55 -1.97 3.42
N GLU A 203 8.02 -1.69 4.64
CA GLU A 203 8.22 -2.71 5.68
C GLU A 203 6.91 -3.34 6.15
N ARG A 204 5.80 -2.60 6.16
CA ARG A 204 4.48 -3.16 6.46
C ARG A 204 4.02 -4.08 5.34
N ASP A 205 4.12 -3.62 4.09
CA ASP A 205 3.71 -4.38 2.91
C ASP A 205 4.54 -5.67 2.77
N ALA A 206 5.85 -5.61 3.06
CA ALA A 206 6.74 -6.77 3.06
C ALA A 206 6.31 -7.80 4.11
N ARG A 207 5.99 -7.37 5.34
CA ARG A 207 5.47 -8.25 6.39
C ARG A 207 4.13 -8.88 6.02
N GLU A 208 3.24 -8.14 5.38
CA GLU A 208 1.96 -8.67 4.89
C GLU A 208 2.18 -9.74 3.81
N LEU A 209 3.11 -9.50 2.87
CA LEU A 209 3.50 -10.47 1.84
C LEU A 209 4.14 -11.72 2.45
N GLU A 210 5.03 -11.58 3.44
CA GLU A 210 5.62 -12.73 4.15
C GLU A 210 4.54 -13.59 4.82
N ILE A 211 3.56 -12.97 5.49
CA ILE A 211 2.43 -13.69 6.08
C ILE A 211 1.60 -14.41 5.02
N GLN A 212 1.35 -13.79 3.86
CA GLN A 212 0.64 -14.43 2.75
C GLN A 212 1.42 -15.63 2.20
N LEU A 213 2.74 -15.49 2.05
CA LEU A 213 3.63 -16.54 1.56
C LEU A 213 3.69 -17.71 2.54
N GLU A 214 3.72 -17.45 3.85
CA GLU A 214 3.62 -18.49 4.88
C GLU A 214 2.28 -19.22 4.84
N ARG A 215 1.16 -18.53 4.57
CA ARG A 215 -0.16 -19.16 4.41
C ARG A 215 -0.17 -20.08 3.20
N LEU A 216 0.30 -19.61 2.05
CA LEU A 216 0.42 -20.42 0.83
C LEU A 216 1.29 -21.66 1.06
N ARG A 217 2.46 -21.52 1.70
CA ARG A 217 3.32 -22.67 2.05
C ARG A 217 2.61 -23.69 2.96
N LYS A 218 1.79 -23.23 3.90
CA LYS A 218 0.99 -24.12 4.76
C LYS A 218 -0.09 -24.85 3.97
N ASP A 219 -0.73 -24.16 3.03
CA ASP A 219 -1.75 -24.77 2.17
C ASP A 219 -1.13 -25.75 1.18
N ASP A 220 -0.01 -25.43 0.54
CA ASP A 220 0.76 -26.34 -0.31
C ASP A 220 1.15 -27.61 0.47
N LYS A 221 1.68 -27.45 1.68
CA LYS A 221 2.02 -28.60 2.53
C LYS A 221 0.78 -29.47 2.84
N ARG A 222 -0.39 -28.85 3.06
CA ARG A 222 -1.64 -29.61 3.26
C ARG A 222 -2.06 -30.35 2.00
N TYR A 223 -1.88 -29.75 0.82
CA TYR A 223 -2.16 -30.40 -0.45
C TYR A 223 -1.21 -31.58 -0.70
N ASP A 224 0.08 -31.42 -0.43
CA ASP A 224 1.07 -32.50 -0.51
C ASP A 224 0.74 -33.64 0.48
N ASP A 225 0.43 -33.31 1.73
CA ASP A 225 0.00 -34.29 2.73
C ASP A 225 -1.29 -35.01 2.28
N ALA A 226 -2.25 -34.29 1.68
CA ALA A 226 -3.46 -34.90 1.13
C ALA A 226 -3.17 -35.79 -0.09
N LEU A 227 -2.25 -35.39 -0.96
CA LEU A 227 -1.84 -36.18 -2.12
C LEU A 227 -1.18 -37.49 -1.69
N THR A 228 -0.26 -37.44 -0.73
CA THR A 228 0.42 -38.64 -0.21
C THR A 228 -0.55 -39.61 0.47
N VAL A 229 -1.54 -39.08 1.21
CA VAL A 229 -2.64 -39.89 1.76
C VAL A 229 -3.49 -40.48 0.64
N PHE A 230 -3.79 -39.73 -0.42
CA PHE A 230 -4.57 -40.22 -1.55
C PHE A 230 -3.83 -41.31 -2.32
N GLU A 231 -2.54 -41.13 -2.63
CA GLU A 231 -1.69 -42.12 -3.31
C GLU A 231 -1.57 -43.42 -2.51
N SER A 232 -1.35 -43.31 -1.18
CA SER A 232 -1.29 -44.48 -0.30
C SER A 232 -2.63 -45.20 -0.16
N GLN A 233 -3.75 -44.48 -0.14
CA GLN A 233 -5.09 -45.06 -0.16
C GLN A 233 -5.42 -45.70 -1.52
N GLN A 234 -5.00 -45.11 -2.63
CA GLN A 234 -5.26 -45.60 -3.98
C GLN A 234 -4.51 -46.92 -4.25
N GLN A 235 -3.26 -47.05 -3.79
CA GLN A 235 -2.51 -48.30 -3.89
C GLN A 235 -3.16 -49.44 -3.09
N ASN A 236 -3.71 -49.15 -1.91
CA ASN A 236 -4.38 -50.15 -1.07
C ASN A 236 -5.80 -50.50 -1.56
N ALA A 237 -6.56 -49.52 -2.05
CA ALA A 237 -7.91 -49.72 -2.55
C ALA A 237 -7.91 -50.54 -3.86
N SER A 238 -6.96 -50.31 -4.77
CA SER A 238 -6.86 -51.09 -6.00
C SER A 238 -6.59 -52.57 -5.73
N LEU A 239 -5.74 -52.89 -4.75
CA LEU A 239 -5.39 -54.27 -4.43
C LEU A 239 -6.56 -54.98 -3.74
N ALA A 240 -7.24 -54.31 -2.81
CA ALA A 240 -8.44 -54.82 -2.15
C ALA A 240 -9.62 -55.03 -3.13
N CYS A 241 -9.82 -54.14 -4.11
CA CYS A 241 -10.82 -54.30 -5.16
C CYS A 241 -10.52 -55.50 -6.06
N VAL A 242 -9.26 -55.73 -6.42
CA VAL A 242 -8.86 -56.89 -7.25
C VAL A 242 -9.03 -58.21 -6.48
N GLU A 243 -8.73 -58.23 -5.18
CA GLU A 243 -8.93 -59.41 -4.34
C GLU A 243 -10.42 -59.75 -4.15
N THR A 244 -11.26 -58.73 -3.95
CA THR A 244 -12.72 -58.91 -3.85
C THR A 244 -13.34 -59.36 -5.17
N ASP A 245 -12.91 -58.80 -6.31
CA ASP A 245 -13.35 -59.25 -7.64
C ASP A 245 -12.90 -60.69 -7.94
N ARG A 246 -11.68 -61.07 -7.53
CA ARG A 246 -11.19 -62.45 -7.68
C ARG A 246 -12.07 -63.44 -6.93
N ASP A 247 -12.43 -63.12 -5.69
CA ASP A 247 -13.24 -64.00 -4.86
C ASP A 247 -14.69 -64.04 -5.37
N PHE A 248 -15.25 -62.92 -5.82
CA PHE A 248 -16.56 -62.86 -6.47
C PHE A 248 -16.62 -63.69 -7.77
N LEU A 249 -15.60 -63.58 -8.63
CA LEU A 249 -15.51 -64.38 -9.85
C LEU A 249 -15.38 -65.87 -9.56
N LYS A 250 -14.63 -66.24 -8.51
CA LYS A 250 -14.50 -67.62 -8.07
C LYS A 250 -15.85 -68.19 -7.63
N ASP A 251 -16.62 -67.44 -6.86
CA ASP A 251 -17.96 -67.85 -6.42
C ASP A 251 -18.95 -67.95 -7.59
N ALA A 252 -18.93 -66.97 -8.51
CA ALA A 252 -19.75 -67.01 -9.72
C ALA A 252 -19.44 -68.23 -10.61
N VAL A 253 -18.16 -68.60 -10.75
CA VAL A 253 -17.75 -69.80 -11.50
C VAL A 253 -18.21 -71.08 -10.80
N LEU A 254 -18.17 -71.15 -9.47
CA LEU A 254 -18.67 -72.29 -8.72
C LEU A 254 -20.19 -72.44 -8.87
N GLU A 255 -20.92 -71.33 -8.82
CA GLU A 255 -22.37 -71.31 -9.04
C GLU A 255 -22.72 -71.74 -10.46
N MET A 256 -22.01 -71.23 -11.47
CA MET A 256 -22.20 -71.62 -12.87
C MET A 256 -21.94 -73.12 -13.07
N LYS A 257 -20.87 -73.68 -12.47
CA LYS A 257 -20.61 -75.14 -12.49
C LYS A 257 -21.74 -75.94 -11.83
N ALA A 258 -22.32 -75.43 -10.74
CA ALA A 258 -23.44 -76.08 -10.07
C ALA A 258 -24.73 -76.05 -10.92
N VAL A 259 -24.96 -74.97 -11.66
CA VAL A 259 -26.06 -74.85 -12.62
C VAL A 259 -25.87 -75.81 -13.81
N CYS A 260 -24.67 -75.87 -14.41
CA CYS A 260 -24.37 -76.80 -15.51
C CYS A 260 -24.59 -78.27 -15.08
N ARG A 261 -24.12 -78.66 -13.89
CA ARG A 261 -24.36 -80.01 -13.36
C ARG A 261 -25.86 -80.33 -13.19
N ARG A 262 -26.65 -79.36 -12.75
CA ARG A 262 -28.12 -79.53 -12.64
C ARG A 262 -28.74 -79.69 -14.03
N GLN A 263 -28.33 -78.88 -15.00
CA GLN A 263 -28.80 -79.00 -16.39
C GLN A 263 -28.42 -80.35 -17.00
N ASP A 264 -27.19 -80.83 -16.81
CA ASP A 264 -26.76 -82.16 -17.27
C ASP A 264 -27.59 -83.30 -16.67
N ASN A 265 -27.97 -83.18 -15.40
CA ASN A 265 -28.85 -84.16 -14.76
C ASN A 265 -30.27 -84.12 -15.33
N VAL A 266 -30.79 -82.93 -15.61
CA VAL A 266 -32.09 -82.77 -16.27
C VAL A 266 -32.06 -83.33 -17.68
N MET A 267 -31.03 -83.03 -18.48
CA MET A 267 -30.86 -83.59 -19.83
C MET A 267 -30.78 -85.12 -19.78
N ARG A 268 -29.99 -85.69 -18.86
CA ARG A 268 -29.91 -87.14 -18.68
C ARG A 268 -31.27 -87.75 -18.32
N ALA A 269 -32.01 -87.13 -17.40
CA ALA A 269 -33.36 -87.57 -17.06
C ALA A 269 -34.33 -87.50 -18.25
N GLN A 270 -34.26 -86.43 -19.05
CA GLN A 270 -35.06 -86.27 -20.27
C GLN A 270 -34.70 -87.31 -21.33
N MET A 271 -33.41 -87.56 -21.57
CA MET A 271 -32.94 -88.59 -22.50
C MET A 271 -33.39 -89.99 -22.08
N THR A 272 -33.30 -90.33 -20.79
CA THR A 272 -33.81 -91.60 -20.26
C THR A 272 -35.32 -91.72 -20.45
N ARG A 273 -36.09 -90.66 -20.19
CA ARG A 273 -37.54 -90.63 -20.43
C ARG A 273 -37.87 -90.80 -21.91
N GLN A 274 -37.12 -90.15 -22.80
CA GLN A 274 -37.29 -90.28 -24.25
C GLN A 274 -37.03 -91.72 -24.69
N GLN A 275 -35.96 -92.36 -24.20
CA GLN A 275 -35.67 -93.77 -24.48
C GLN A 275 -36.80 -94.70 -23.97
N GLN A 276 -37.34 -94.46 -22.78
CA GLN A 276 -38.47 -95.22 -22.25
C GLN A 276 -39.73 -95.05 -23.12
N LEU A 277 -40.04 -93.82 -23.54
CA LEU A 277 -41.17 -93.55 -24.43
C LEU A 277 -40.96 -94.20 -25.80
N HIS A 278 -39.74 -94.17 -26.33
CA HIS A 278 -39.40 -94.83 -27.59
C HIS A 278 -39.59 -96.34 -27.49
N ALA A 279 -39.11 -96.98 -26.42
CA ALA A 279 -39.30 -98.42 -26.19
C ALA A 279 -40.78 -98.81 -26.04
N ARG A 280 -41.59 -97.95 -25.39
CA ARG A 280 -43.05 -98.14 -25.32
C ARG A 280 -43.69 -98.01 -26.70
N LEU A 281 -43.31 -96.99 -27.48
CA LEU A 281 -43.78 -96.82 -28.86
C LEU A 281 -43.41 -98.04 -29.71
N ASP A 282 -42.18 -98.54 -29.62
CA ASP A 282 -41.74 -99.74 -30.35
C ASP A 282 -42.58 -100.97 -30.00
N THR A 283 -42.91 -101.14 -28.71
CA THR A 283 -43.78 -102.22 -28.24
C THR A 283 -45.18 -102.08 -28.84
N ILE A 284 -45.76 -100.87 -28.81
CA ILE A 284 -47.07 -100.59 -29.42
C ILE A 284 -47.04 -100.85 -30.93
N PHE A 285 -46.00 -100.38 -31.65
CA PHE A 285 -45.85 -100.61 -33.08
C PHE A 285 -45.67 -102.08 -33.43
N LYS A 286 -45.03 -102.86 -32.55
CA LYS A 286 -44.93 -104.32 -32.71
C LYS A 286 -46.30 -104.97 -32.56
N SER A 287 -47.08 -104.61 -31.53
CA SER A 287 -48.44 -105.12 -31.34
C SER A 287 -49.39 -104.71 -32.47
N LEU A 288 -49.28 -103.47 -32.97
CA LEU A 288 -50.06 -103.01 -34.13
C LEU A 288 -49.74 -103.81 -35.40
N ARG A 289 -48.46 -104.17 -35.59
CA ARG A 289 -48.03 -105.08 -36.67
C ARG A 289 -48.61 -106.48 -36.53
N GLU A 290 -48.56 -107.05 -35.33
CA GLU A 290 -49.15 -108.36 -35.03
C GLU A 290 -50.67 -108.38 -35.28
N MET A 291 -51.37 -107.29 -34.98
CA MET A 291 -52.82 -107.13 -35.22
C MET A 291 -53.19 -106.68 -36.64
N ARG A 292 -52.21 -106.41 -37.52
CA ARG A 292 -52.39 -105.86 -38.89
C ARG A 292 -53.10 -104.50 -38.94
N LEU A 293 -53.00 -103.69 -37.89
CA LEU A 293 -53.63 -102.36 -37.78
C LEU A 293 -52.66 -101.19 -38.06
N GLU A 294 -51.42 -101.47 -38.43
CA GLU A 294 -50.38 -100.45 -38.63
C GLU A 294 -50.74 -99.43 -39.73
N GLU A 295 -51.30 -99.90 -40.85
CA GLU A 295 -51.72 -99.07 -41.98
C GLU A 295 -52.88 -98.13 -41.60
N GLU A 296 -53.84 -98.60 -40.79
CA GLU A 296 -54.96 -97.79 -40.29
C GLU A 296 -54.49 -96.74 -39.28
N PHE A 297 -53.54 -97.10 -38.41
CA PHE A 297 -52.93 -96.16 -37.47
C PHE A 297 -52.17 -95.03 -38.19
N LYS A 298 -51.32 -95.36 -39.17
CA LYS A 298 -50.58 -94.34 -39.96
C LYS A 298 -51.52 -93.39 -40.71
N ARG A 299 -52.71 -93.85 -41.09
CA ARG A 299 -53.72 -93.04 -41.77
C ARG A 299 -54.45 -92.05 -40.83
N ASN A 300 -54.51 -92.36 -39.53
CA ASN A 300 -55.27 -91.62 -38.53
C ASN A 300 -54.42 -90.76 -37.58
N VAL A 301 -53.08 -90.83 -37.62
CA VAL A 301 -52.22 -89.96 -36.80
C VAL A 301 -52.13 -88.54 -37.40
N PRO A 302 -52.51 -87.48 -36.68
CA PRO A 302 -52.38 -86.11 -37.17
C PRO A 302 -50.90 -85.71 -37.28
N LYS A 303 -50.47 -85.26 -38.46
CA LYS A 303 -49.09 -84.85 -38.81
C LYS A 303 -48.56 -83.62 -38.05
N SER A 304 -49.35 -83.04 -37.16
CA SER A 304 -49.06 -81.81 -36.41
C SER A 304 -48.22 -82.01 -35.13
N ALA A 305 -48.02 -83.25 -34.67
CA ALA A 305 -47.49 -83.52 -33.34
C ALA A 305 -45.95 -83.69 -33.24
N LEU A 306 -45.19 -83.41 -34.30
CA LEU A 306 -43.79 -83.88 -34.41
C LEU A 306 -42.69 -82.80 -34.51
N VAL A 307 -42.97 -81.50 -34.31
CA VAL A 307 -41.89 -80.49 -34.25
C VAL A 307 -42.22 -79.34 -33.28
N PRO A 308 -41.43 -79.11 -32.21
CA PRO A 308 -41.39 -77.83 -31.51
C PRO A 308 -40.51 -76.86 -32.31
N SER A 309 -41.10 -75.86 -32.96
CA SER A 309 -40.35 -74.78 -33.59
C SER A 309 -39.64 -73.93 -32.53
N ALA A 310 -38.35 -73.66 -32.76
CA ALA A 310 -37.52 -72.85 -31.88
C ALA A 310 -38.07 -71.41 -31.75
N CYS A 311 -38.55 -71.05 -30.56
CA CYS A 311 -38.96 -69.69 -30.20
C CYS A 311 -37.77 -68.72 -30.21
N ARG A 312 -37.93 -67.60 -30.94
CA ARG A 312 -36.95 -66.51 -31.05
C ARG A 312 -37.55 -65.14 -30.71
N GLU A 313 -38.73 -65.10 -30.10
CA GLU A 313 -39.38 -63.86 -29.65
C GLU A 313 -39.27 -63.74 -28.13
N GLU A 314 -39.22 -62.48 -27.67
CA GLU A 314 -39.14 -62.07 -26.27
C GLU A 314 -40.08 -62.89 -25.38
N PRO A 315 -39.74 -63.15 -24.10
CA PRO A 315 -40.57 -64.00 -23.26
C PRO A 315 -41.91 -63.30 -23.01
N GLU A 316 -42.91 -63.63 -23.82
CA GLU A 316 -44.29 -63.37 -23.51
C GLU A 316 -44.59 -63.94 -22.12
N ASP A 317 -45.39 -63.20 -21.37
CA ASP A 317 -45.79 -63.57 -20.01
C ASP A 317 -46.22 -65.04 -20.00
N VAL A 318 -45.61 -65.86 -19.14
CA VAL A 318 -45.69 -67.34 -19.20
C VAL A 318 -47.15 -67.82 -19.13
N SER A 319 -48.04 -66.99 -18.59
CA SER A 319 -49.50 -67.17 -18.55
C SER A 319 -50.20 -67.19 -19.92
N LYS A 320 -49.60 -66.62 -20.97
CA LYS A 320 -50.16 -66.57 -22.33
C LYS A 320 -49.73 -67.74 -23.22
N ILE A 321 -48.63 -68.41 -22.85
CA ILE A 321 -48.03 -69.51 -23.61
C ILE A 321 -48.60 -70.87 -23.12
N LEU A 322 -49.07 -70.93 -21.87
CA LEU A 322 -49.65 -72.15 -21.31
C LEU A 322 -51.09 -72.36 -21.80
N PRO A 323 -51.44 -73.56 -22.30
CA PRO A 323 -52.83 -73.95 -22.47
C PRO A 323 -53.56 -73.83 -21.11
N GLU A 324 -54.85 -73.47 -21.12
CA GLU A 324 -55.66 -73.22 -19.90
C GLU A 324 -55.70 -74.41 -18.91
N GLU A 325 -55.29 -75.61 -19.36
CA GLU A 325 -55.29 -76.85 -18.59
C GLU A 325 -53.92 -77.22 -17.97
N GLU A 326 -52.81 -76.56 -18.36
CA GLU A 326 -51.48 -76.83 -17.83
C GLU A 326 -51.08 -75.85 -16.72
N PHE A 327 -50.86 -76.39 -15.51
CA PHE A 327 -50.40 -75.60 -14.37
C PHE A 327 -48.88 -75.74 -14.18
N ILE A 328 -48.18 -74.61 -14.10
CA ILE A 328 -46.78 -74.58 -13.67
C ILE A 328 -46.71 -75.06 -12.22
N PRO A 329 -45.86 -76.05 -11.90
CA PRO A 329 -45.59 -76.41 -10.51
C PRO A 329 -45.19 -75.18 -9.71
N ILE A 330 -45.82 -74.98 -8.55
CA ILE A 330 -45.68 -73.78 -7.69
C ILE A 330 -44.21 -73.42 -7.43
N HIS A 331 -43.33 -74.42 -7.29
CA HIS A 331 -41.91 -74.21 -7.07
C HIS A 331 -41.19 -73.54 -8.25
N THR A 332 -41.56 -73.91 -9.48
CA THR A 332 -40.98 -73.33 -10.70
C THR A 332 -41.47 -71.90 -10.90
N TYR A 333 -42.76 -71.64 -10.66
CA TYR A 333 -43.32 -70.29 -10.68
C TYR A 333 -42.65 -69.36 -9.66
N ARG A 334 -42.48 -69.83 -8.41
CA ARG A 334 -41.77 -69.07 -7.36
C ARG A 334 -40.32 -68.76 -7.74
N LEU A 335 -39.62 -69.69 -8.39
CA LEU A 335 -38.25 -69.47 -8.85
C LEU A 335 -38.18 -68.42 -9.96
N ILE A 336 -39.06 -68.49 -10.95
CA ILE A 336 -39.13 -67.54 -12.07
C ILE A 336 -39.48 -66.14 -11.53
N HIS A 337 -40.48 -66.06 -10.65
CA HIS A 337 -40.86 -64.79 -10.01
C HIS A 337 -39.69 -64.17 -9.24
N LYS A 338 -38.99 -64.97 -8.41
CA LYS A 338 -37.82 -64.50 -7.66
C LYS A 338 -36.71 -64.00 -8.59
N ASN A 339 -36.44 -64.69 -9.69
CA ASN A 339 -35.44 -64.26 -10.68
C ASN A 339 -35.85 -62.99 -11.43
N ASN A 340 -37.15 -62.81 -11.71
CA ASN A 340 -37.66 -61.59 -12.33
C ASN A 340 -37.50 -60.39 -11.38
N GLU A 341 -37.82 -60.58 -10.10
CA GLU A 341 -37.67 -59.57 -9.06
C GLU A 341 -36.19 -59.17 -8.82
N THR A 342 -35.27 -60.13 -8.79
CA THR A 342 -33.82 -59.83 -8.71
C THR A 342 -33.32 -59.12 -9.96
N MET A 343 -33.84 -59.46 -11.14
CA MET A 343 -33.51 -58.75 -12.38
C MET A 343 -34.00 -57.29 -12.35
N ARG A 344 -35.26 -57.06 -11.96
CA ARG A 344 -35.83 -55.70 -11.85
C ARG A 344 -35.05 -54.82 -10.88
N THR A 345 -34.68 -55.35 -9.71
CA THR A 345 -33.88 -54.61 -8.72
C THR A 345 -32.46 -54.32 -9.21
N ASN A 346 -31.85 -55.22 -9.98
CA ASN A 346 -30.55 -54.98 -10.60
C ASN A 346 -30.61 -53.91 -11.70
N VAL A 347 -31.67 -53.90 -12.52
CA VAL A 347 -31.89 -52.85 -13.53
C VAL A 347 -32.09 -51.49 -12.85
N ALA A 348 -32.89 -51.42 -11.78
CA ALA A 348 -33.10 -50.19 -11.03
C ALA A 348 -31.79 -49.63 -10.43
N ARG A 349 -30.94 -50.50 -9.84
CA ARG A 349 -29.63 -50.11 -9.33
C ARG A 349 -28.69 -49.59 -10.42
N LYS A 350 -28.67 -50.24 -11.59
CA LYS A 350 -27.87 -49.76 -12.73
C LYS A 350 -28.32 -48.39 -13.21
N ASN A 351 -29.62 -48.15 -13.31
CA ASN A 351 -30.15 -46.85 -13.71
C ASN A 351 -29.78 -45.74 -12.71
N MET A 352 -29.81 -46.03 -11.40
CA MET A 352 -29.37 -45.09 -10.37
C MET A 352 -27.89 -44.74 -10.53
N LEU A 353 -27.04 -45.74 -10.79
CA LEU A 353 -25.61 -45.54 -11.01
C LEU A 353 -25.32 -44.73 -12.28
N VAL A 354 -26.11 -44.90 -13.34
CA VAL A 354 -26.00 -44.07 -14.55
C VAL A 354 -26.30 -42.61 -14.23
N LEU A 355 -27.38 -42.32 -13.49
CA LEU A 355 -27.74 -40.96 -13.09
C LEU A 355 -26.66 -40.30 -12.21
N GLU A 356 -26.08 -41.06 -11.27
CA GLU A 356 -24.97 -40.56 -10.44
C GLU A 356 -23.74 -40.22 -11.29
N LYS A 357 -23.40 -41.05 -12.27
CA LYS A 357 -22.28 -40.79 -13.18
C LYS A 357 -22.55 -39.60 -14.10
N GLU A 358 -23.77 -39.45 -14.61
CA GLU A 358 -24.18 -38.25 -15.37
C GLU A 358 -24.05 -36.98 -14.52
N GLY A 359 -24.43 -37.02 -13.24
CA GLY A 359 -24.24 -35.90 -12.31
C GLY A 359 -22.77 -35.52 -12.11
N VAL A 360 -21.88 -36.51 -12.00
CA VAL A 360 -20.42 -36.28 -11.91
C VAL A 360 -19.89 -35.68 -13.21
N ILE A 361 -20.33 -36.16 -14.37
CA ILE A 361 -19.92 -35.62 -15.68
C ILE A 361 -20.34 -34.14 -15.78
N GLN A 362 -21.58 -33.81 -15.44
CA GLN A 362 -22.06 -32.42 -15.46
C GLN A 362 -21.26 -31.51 -14.52
N ALA A 363 -20.87 -32.00 -13.34
CA ALA A 363 -20.02 -31.26 -12.42
C ALA A 363 -18.62 -31.01 -12.99
N LEU A 364 -18.04 -32.00 -13.67
CA LEU A 364 -16.74 -31.87 -14.35
C LEU A 364 -16.82 -30.92 -15.55
N ASP A 365 -17.91 -30.96 -16.32
CA ASP A 365 -18.10 -30.02 -17.43
C ASP A 365 -18.23 -28.58 -16.93
N ALA A 366 -18.92 -28.37 -15.80
CA ALA A 366 -19.03 -27.06 -15.17
C ALA A 366 -17.69 -26.54 -14.63
N THR A 367 -16.81 -27.41 -14.09
CA THR A 367 -15.47 -26.99 -13.67
C THR A 367 -14.57 -26.70 -14.86
N LEU A 368 -14.63 -27.50 -15.92
CA LEU A 368 -13.91 -27.25 -17.17
C LEU A 368 -14.30 -25.92 -17.81
N ALA A 369 -15.60 -25.59 -17.85
CA ALA A 369 -16.07 -24.30 -18.34
C ALA A 369 -15.47 -23.13 -17.54
N LYS A 370 -15.42 -23.22 -16.21
CA LYS A 370 -14.79 -22.20 -15.36
C LYS A 370 -13.31 -22.02 -15.65
N TYR A 371 -12.56 -23.11 -15.86
CA TYR A 371 -11.14 -23.03 -16.20
C TYR A 371 -10.91 -22.46 -17.60
N ALA A 372 -11.77 -22.81 -18.57
CA ALA A 372 -11.71 -22.23 -19.91
C ALA A 372 -11.96 -20.71 -19.87
N ASP A 373 -12.96 -20.26 -19.11
CA ASP A 373 -13.25 -18.83 -18.93
C ASP A 373 -12.09 -18.09 -18.25
N ALA A 374 -11.51 -18.68 -17.20
CA ALA A 374 -10.35 -18.12 -16.50
C ALA A 374 -9.15 -17.98 -17.45
N LEU A 375 -8.86 -19.02 -18.25
CA LEU A 375 -7.77 -19.00 -19.23
C LEU A 375 -7.98 -17.92 -20.30
N ASN A 376 -9.21 -17.79 -20.81
CA ASN A 376 -9.55 -16.75 -21.79
C ASN A 376 -9.37 -15.35 -21.19
N MET A 377 -9.77 -15.13 -19.94
CA MET A 377 -9.57 -13.85 -19.25
C MET A 377 -8.09 -13.53 -19.03
N THR A 378 -7.29 -14.51 -18.60
CA THR A 378 -5.84 -14.32 -18.44
C THR A 378 -5.15 -14.07 -19.78
N SER A 379 -5.54 -14.79 -20.84
CA SER A 379 -5.01 -14.56 -22.19
C SER A 379 -5.30 -13.14 -22.68
N LYS A 380 -6.53 -12.66 -22.48
CA LYS A 380 -6.91 -11.30 -22.84
C LYS A 380 -6.11 -10.25 -22.07
N GLN A 381 -5.94 -10.44 -20.76
CA GLN A 381 -5.10 -9.55 -19.94
C GLN A 381 -3.65 -9.54 -20.41
N GLN A 382 -3.11 -10.69 -20.83
CA GLN A 382 -1.76 -10.78 -21.36
C GLN A 382 -1.62 -10.07 -22.71
N GLU A 383 -2.60 -10.18 -23.59
CA GLU A 383 -2.66 -9.44 -24.86
C GLU A 383 -2.75 -7.92 -24.63
N GLU A 384 -3.59 -7.47 -23.71
CA GLU A 384 -3.71 -6.05 -23.33
C GLU A 384 -2.39 -5.52 -22.76
N LEU A 385 -1.72 -6.27 -21.88
CA LEU A 385 -0.40 -5.91 -21.35
C LEU A 385 0.66 -5.84 -22.45
N LYS A 386 0.66 -6.81 -23.36
CA LYS A 386 1.59 -6.84 -24.49
C LYS A 386 1.38 -5.63 -25.40
N HIS A 387 0.13 -5.31 -25.72
CA HIS A 387 -0.21 -4.15 -26.54
C HIS A 387 0.22 -2.83 -25.87
N ASN A 388 -0.05 -2.67 -24.56
CA ASN A 388 0.39 -1.49 -23.82
C ASN A 388 1.91 -1.35 -23.81
N LYS A 389 2.63 -2.47 -23.64
CA LYS A 389 4.10 -2.48 -23.69
C LYS A 389 4.65 -2.17 -25.07
N GLU A 390 4.00 -2.63 -26.13
CA GLU A 390 4.34 -2.27 -27.51
C GLU A 390 4.16 -0.76 -27.74
N LEU A 391 3.06 -0.16 -27.26
CA LEU A 391 2.83 1.29 -27.32
C LEU A 391 3.90 2.10 -26.55
N GLU A 392 4.20 1.72 -25.31
CA GLU A 392 5.26 2.37 -24.50
C GLU A 392 6.63 2.29 -25.19
N MET A 393 6.94 1.15 -25.83
CA MET A 393 8.19 0.97 -26.56
C MET A 393 8.23 1.80 -27.85
N ASP A 394 7.12 1.94 -28.56
CA ASP A 394 7.01 2.79 -29.75
C ASP A 394 7.18 4.28 -29.38
N GLU A 395 6.58 4.73 -28.27
CA GLU A 395 6.79 6.07 -27.72
C GLU A 395 8.26 6.31 -27.34
N LEU A 396 8.88 5.37 -26.62
CA LEU A 396 10.28 5.51 -26.21
C LEU A 396 11.26 5.48 -27.39
N THR A 397 10.98 4.68 -28.41
CA THR A 397 11.80 4.64 -29.64
C THR A 397 11.64 5.91 -30.47
N THR A 398 10.44 6.49 -30.54
CA THR A 398 10.22 7.78 -31.20
C THR A 398 10.93 8.92 -30.46
N GLU A 399 10.83 9.00 -29.13
CA GLU A 399 11.58 9.97 -28.32
C GLU A 399 13.09 9.85 -28.52
N LEU A 400 13.63 8.62 -28.54
CA LEU A 400 15.05 8.38 -28.75
C LEU A 400 15.50 8.81 -30.15
N GLN A 401 14.68 8.56 -31.18
CA GLN A 401 14.95 9.03 -32.54
C GLN A 401 14.95 10.56 -32.64
N GLU A 402 14.01 11.23 -31.97
CA GLU A 402 13.96 12.69 -31.92
C GLU A 402 15.20 13.28 -31.22
N GLN A 403 15.59 12.70 -30.08
CA GLN A 403 16.83 13.10 -29.38
C GLN A 403 18.06 12.91 -30.29
N HIS A 404 18.15 11.77 -30.99
CA HIS A 404 19.25 11.52 -31.91
C HIS A 404 19.31 12.56 -33.04
N GLN A 405 18.17 12.90 -33.65
CA GLN A 405 18.09 13.96 -34.67
C GLN A 405 18.49 15.32 -34.12
N ASN A 406 18.09 15.65 -32.89
CA ASN A 406 18.48 16.90 -32.23
C ASN A 406 20.00 16.98 -32.00
N TYR A 407 20.63 15.89 -31.55
CA TYR A 407 22.09 15.85 -31.39
C TYR A 407 22.84 15.97 -32.73
N LEU A 408 22.33 15.35 -33.80
CA LEU A 408 22.89 15.52 -35.14
C LEU A 408 22.85 16.98 -35.61
N ARG A 409 21.72 17.67 -35.41
CA ARG A 409 21.60 19.10 -35.75
C ARG A 409 22.57 19.97 -34.95
N GLN A 410 22.75 19.69 -33.65
CA GLN A 410 23.72 20.41 -32.81
C GLN A 410 25.17 20.17 -33.29
N LEU A 411 25.52 18.93 -33.66
CA LEU A 411 26.83 18.61 -34.21
C LEU A 411 27.07 19.35 -35.54
N GLU A 412 26.07 19.39 -36.43
CA GLU A 412 26.17 20.15 -37.69
C GLU A 412 26.39 21.65 -37.44
N GLN A 413 25.67 22.24 -36.48
CA GLN A 413 25.87 23.64 -36.09
C GLN A 413 27.29 23.89 -35.59
N LEU A 414 27.78 23.06 -34.65
CA LEU A 414 29.15 23.15 -34.14
C LEU A 414 30.20 22.96 -35.24
N MET A 415 29.95 22.06 -36.20
CA MET A 415 30.82 21.89 -37.36
C MET A 415 30.85 23.14 -38.25
N GLN A 416 29.71 23.77 -38.50
CA GLN A 416 29.62 25.02 -39.26
C GLN A 416 30.36 26.16 -38.54
N GLU A 417 30.14 26.33 -37.24
CA GLU A 417 30.86 27.29 -36.41
C GLU A 417 32.37 27.06 -36.46
N ASN A 418 32.82 25.81 -36.37
CA ASN A 418 34.24 25.47 -36.45
C ASN A 418 34.84 25.82 -37.82
N VAL A 419 34.11 25.58 -38.91
CA VAL A 419 34.50 26.00 -40.25
C VAL A 419 34.58 27.52 -40.35
N GLU A 420 33.63 28.26 -39.78
CA GLU A 420 33.66 29.72 -39.75
C GLU A 420 34.83 30.28 -38.93
N LEU A 421 35.08 29.71 -37.75
CA LEU A 421 36.22 30.07 -36.91
C LEU A 421 37.54 29.80 -37.62
N LYS A 422 37.69 28.65 -38.30
CA LYS A 422 38.86 28.35 -39.15
C LYS A 422 39.02 29.36 -40.29
N LYS A 423 37.93 29.76 -40.95
CA LYS A 423 37.97 30.83 -41.98
C LYS A 423 38.40 32.17 -41.40
N LYS A 424 37.90 32.54 -40.21
CA LYS A 424 38.30 33.77 -39.50
C LYS A 424 39.77 33.74 -39.11
N LEU A 425 40.27 32.62 -38.57
CA LEU A 425 41.68 32.42 -38.21
C LEU A 425 42.61 32.55 -39.43
N ASN A 426 42.23 31.95 -40.56
CA ASN A 426 43.00 32.03 -41.80
C ASN A 426 42.96 33.44 -42.44
N ARG A 427 41.92 34.24 -42.16
CA ARG A 427 41.83 35.65 -42.59
C ARG A 427 42.55 36.61 -41.64
N SER A 428 42.68 36.25 -40.36
CA SER A 428 43.41 37.03 -39.34
C SER A 428 44.90 36.68 -39.27
N ALA A 429 45.43 35.92 -40.24
CA ALA A 429 46.85 35.71 -40.41
C ALA A 429 47.42 36.70 -41.46
N PRO A 430 47.85 37.92 -41.07
CA PRO A 430 48.75 38.70 -41.89
C PRO A 430 50.18 38.19 -41.70
N ALA A 431 50.81 37.84 -42.82
CA ALA A 431 52.23 37.99 -43.12
C ALA A 431 53.20 38.07 -41.92
N ILE A 432 53.52 36.93 -41.31
CA ILE A 432 54.83 36.74 -40.64
C ILE A 432 55.66 35.83 -41.54
N SER A 433 56.02 36.36 -42.70
CA SER A 433 57.04 35.79 -43.59
C SER A 433 57.86 36.92 -44.22
N ALA A 434 58.42 37.79 -43.37
CA ALA A 434 59.52 38.67 -43.74
C ALA A 434 60.33 39.10 -42.49
N ILE A 435 60.90 38.13 -41.77
CA ILE A 435 62.14 38.36 -41.00
C ILE A 435 63.15 37.32 -41.47
N LYS A 436 63.73 37.59 -42.63
CA LYS A 436 65.09 37.15 -42.98
C LYS A 436 65.76 38.32 -43.71
N ASN A 437 66.93 38.68 -43.17
CA ASN A 437 67.97 39.53 -43.73
C ASN A 437 67.71 41.05 -43.71
N TYR A 438 68.14 41.72 -42.63
CA TYR A 438 69.43 42.43 -42.57
C TYR A 438 69.86 42.63 -41.12
#